data_AF-A0A147ETD7-F1
#
_entry.id   AF-A0A147ETD7-F1
#
_cell.length_a   1.000
_cell.length_b   1.000
_cell.length_c   1.000
_cell.angle_alpha   90.00
_cell.angle_beta   90.00
_cell.angle_gamma   90.00
#
_symmetry.space_group_name_H-M   'P 1'
#
loop_
_entity.id
_entity.type
_entity.pdbx_description
1 polymer ?
#
loop_
_entity_poly.entity_id
_entity_poly.type
_entity_poly.pdbx_seq_one_letter_code
_entity_poly.pdbx_strand_id
1 'polypeptide(L)'
;MPVFPSPVVQIAQGGYNFTLFRLQNGDVWGVGRNGDGELADGTTTDRYWPPQQIPGLSNVVDIAAGRSTGYAVLSDGTVRSWGGNFESALGDGSTY
;
A
#
# COMPACT_ATOMS: atom_id res chain seq x y z
N MET A 1 -15.17 -0.06 -15.23
CA MET A 1 -13.83 -0.61 -14.95
C MET A 1 -13.04 0.44 -14.18
N PRO A 2 -12.21 0.09 -13.19
CA PRO A 2 -11.40 1.10 -12.51
C PRO A 2 -10.41 1.62 -13.56
N VAL A 3 -10.42 2.92 -13.81
CA VAL A 3 -9.51 3.50 -14.78
C VAL A 3 -8.22 3.81 -14.04
N PHE A 4 -7.39 2.79 -13.84
CA PHE A 4 -6.01 3.04 -13.47
C PHE A 4 -5.35 3.89 -14.59
N PRO A 5 -4.56 4.91 -14.24
CA PRO A 5 -3.91 5.77 -15.24
C PRO A 5 -2.80 5.06 -16.02
N SER A 6 -2.42 3.85 -15.61
CA SER A 6 -1.35 3.03 -16.19
C SER A 6 -1.66 1.54 -15.95
N PRO A 7 -1.15 0.60 -16.77
CA PRO A 7 -1.37 -0.82 -16.57
C PRO A 7 -0.93 -1.28 -15.18
N VAL A 8 -1.76 -2.12 -14.54
CA VAL A 8 -1.35 -2.83 -13.33
C VAL A 8 -0.35 -3.91 -13.74
N VAL A 9 0.83 -3.89 -13.11
CA VAL A 9 1.92 -4.84 -13.39
C VAL A 9 2.19 -5.78 -12.22
N GLN A 10 1.63 -5.50 -11.04
CA GLN A 10 1.74 -6.36 -9.87
C GLN A 10 0.58 -6.14 -8.90
N ILE A 11 0.22 -7.19 -8.17
CA ILE A 11 -0.82 -7.20 -7.14
C ILE A 11 -0.23 -7.82 -5.87
N ALA A 12 -0.50 -7.21 -4.71
CA ALA A 12 -0.22 -7.80 -3.40
C ALA A 12 -1.50 -7.82 -2.56
N GLN A 13 -1.84 -8.98 -1.99
CA GLN A 13 -3.01 -9.14 -1.13
C GLN A 13 -2.60 -9.11 0.33
N GLY A 14 -3.23 -8.23 1.10
CA GLY A 14 -3.07 -8.15 2.53
C GLY A 14 -4.01 -9.09 3.28
N GLY A 15 -3.58 -9.52 4.47
CA GLY A 15 -4.28 -10.55 5.25
C GLY A 15 -5.70 -10.18 5.69
N TYR A 16 -6.01 -8.89 5.83
CA TYR A 16 -7.33 -8.40 6.23
C TYR A 16 -8.18 -7.82 5.09
N ASN A 17 -8.03 -8.34 3.88
CA ASN A 17 -8.83 -7.96 2.71
C ASN A 17 -8.59 -6.53 2.20
N PHE A 18 -7.34 -6.05 2.31
CA PHE A 18 -6.89 -4.95 1.46
C PHE A 18 -6.01 -5.51 0.32
N THR A 19 -5.95 -4.79 -0.79
CA THR A 19 -5.14 -5.17 -1.96
C THR A 19 -4.39 -3.95 -2.45
N LEU A 20 -3.11 -4.14 -2.76
CA LEU A 20 -2.25 -3.16 -3.38
C LEU A 20 -2.04 -3.52 -4.85
N PHE A 21 -1.99 -2.49 -5.69
CA PHE A 21 -1.74 -2.58 -7.13
C PHE A 21 -0.55 -1.69 -7.45
N ARG A 22 0.51 -2.25 -8.02
CA ARG A 22 1.60 -1.46 -8.59
C ARG A 22 1.34 -1.27 -10.07
N LEU A 23 1.44 -0.04 -10.51
CA LEU A 23 1.24 0.34 -11.91
C LEU A 23 2.59 0.45 -12.61
N GLN A 24 2.59 0.30 -13.95
CA GLN A 24 3.79 0.34 -14.77
C GLN A 24 4.55 1.68 -14.66
N ASN A 25 3.82 2.77 -14.42
CA ASN A 25 4.38 4.11 -14.21
C ASN A 25 5.03 4.32 -12.83
N GLY A 26 5.00 3.32 -11.95
CA GLY A 26 5.59 3.38 -10.61
C GLY A 26 4.66 3.91 -9.52
N ASP A 27 3.38 4.16 -9.81
CA ASP A 27 2.37 4.46 -8.80
C ASP A 27 1.91 3.19 -8.08
N VAL A 28 1.47 3.35 -6.83
CA VAL A 28 0.81 2.30 -6.07
C VAL A 28 -0.61 2.75 -5.74
N TRP A 29 -1.56 1.85 -5.95
CA TRP A 29 -2.96 2.05 -5.63
C TRP A 29 -3.42 0.98 -4.63
N GLY A 30 -4.42 1.30 -3.81
CA GLY A 30 -4.97 0.43 -2.79
C GLY A 30 -6.49 0.43 -2.75
N VAL A 31 -7.06 -0.68 -2.29
CA VAL A 31 -8.50 -0.86 -2.04
C VAL A 31 -8.71 -1.86 -0.90
N GLY A 32 -9.86 -1.80 -0.24
CA GLY A 32 -10.30 -2.73 0.79
C GLY A 32 -10.31 -2.10 2.18
N ARG A 33 -9.99 -2.92 3.19
CA ARG A 33 -9.92 -2.50 4.59
C ARG A 33 -8.88 -1.40 4.80
N ASN A 34 -9.17 -0.47 5.70
CA ASN A 34 -8.26 0.61 6.11
C ASN A 34 -8.29 0.88 7.63
N GLY A 35 -8.87 -0.01 8.44
CA GLY A 35 -9.02 0.22 9.88
C GLY A 35 -7.70 0.43 10.64
N ASP A 36 -6.59 -0.05 10.07
CA ASP A 36 -5.24 0.07 10.62
C ASP A 36 -4.36 1.02 9.77
N GLY A 37 -4.95 1.74 8.82
CA GLY A 37 -4.24 2.65 7.91
C GLY A 37 -3.58 1.96 6.71
N GLU A 38 -4.07 0.78 6.30
CA GLU A 38 -3.51 -0.03 5.21
C GLU A 38 -3.49 0.69 3.84
N LEU A 39 -4.26 1.77 3.67
CA LEU A 39 -4.30 2.59 2.46
C LEU A 39 -3.51 3.90 2.56
N ALA A 40 -2.87 4.17 3.70
CA ALA A 40 -1.99 5.32 3.96
C ALA A 40 -2.55 6.69 3.51
N ASP A 41 -3.87 6.88 3.55
CA ASP A 41 -4.52 8.14 3.15
C ASP A 41 -4.78 9.10 4.31
N GLY A 42 -4.18 8.83 5.47
CA GLY A 42 -4.39 9.61 6.68
C GLY A 42 -5.74 9.35 7.36
N THR A 43 -6.51 8.36 6.90
CA THR A 43 -7.79 7.95 7.50
C THR A 43 -7.74 6.49 7.94
N THR A 44 -8.75 6.08 8.71
CA THR A 44 -9.00 4.67 9.05
C THR A 44 -10.30 4.15 8.44
N THR A 45 -10.74 4.74 7.33
CA THR A 45 -12.02 4.44 6.68
C THR A 45 -11.81 3.46 5.54
N ASP A 46 -12.47 2.31 5.59
CA ASP A 46 -12.44 1.30 4.53
C ASP A 46 -12.86 1.89 3.18
N ARG A 47 -12.26 1.38 2.11
CA ARG A 47 -12.55 1.77 0.73
C ARG A 47 -12.66 0.58 -0.17
N TYR A 48 -13.86 0.06 -0.33
CA TYR A 48 -14.11 -1.11 -1.18
C TYR A 48 -14.16 -0.76 -2.69
N TRP A 49 -14.46 0.50 -3.04
CA TRP A 49 -14.45 1.00 -4.41
C TRP A 49 -14.58 2.54 -4.48
N PRO A 50 -13.95 3.24 -5.45
CA PRO A 50 -12.88 2.75 -6.32
C PRO A 50 -11.54 2.62 -5.58
N PRO A 51 -10.56 1.88 -6.12
CA PRO A 51 -9.19 1.95 -5.63
C PRO A 51 -8.69 3.40 -5.65
N GLN A 52 -7.78 3.74 -4.75
CA GLN A 52 -7.16 5.06 -4.68
C GLN A 52 -5.64 4.95 -4.78
N GLN A 53 -4.98 6.02 -5.23
CA GLN A 53 -3.53 6.11 -5.15
C GLN A 53 -3.08 6.20 -3.69
N ILE A 54 -2.00 5.48 -3.34
CA ILE A 54 -1.33 5.63 -2.06
C ILE A 54 -0.49 6.91 -2.12
N PRO A 55 -0.77 7.93 -1.27
CA PRO A 55 -0.09 9.22 -1.37
C PRO A 55 1.39 9.13 -0.98
N GLY A 56 2.22 9.95 -1.61
CA GLY A 56 3.64 10.06 -1.27
C GLY A 56 4.52 8.89 -1.75
N LEU A 57 4.00 7.99 -2.59
CA LEU A 57 4.77 6.97 -3.28
C LEU A 57 4.90 7.31 -4.76
N SER A 58 6.12 7.18 -5.29
CA SER A 58 6.44 7.28 -6.72
C SER A 58 7.68 6.43 -7.01
N ASN A 59 7.91 6.13 -8.30
CA ASN A 59 9.04 5.31 -8.75
C ASN A 59 9.11 3.92 -8.07
N VAL A 60 7.96 3.35 -7.72
CA VAL A 60 7.90 2.04 -7.07
C VAL A 60 8.24 0.95 -8.08
N VAL A 61 9.13 0.04 -7.70
CA VAL A 61 9.57 -1.12 -8.51
C VAL A 61 9.02 -2.44 -8.00
N ASP A 62 8.65 -2.52 -6.73
CA ASP A 62 8.08 -3.73 -6.12
C ASP A 62 7.14 -3.37 -4.95
N ILE A 63 6.16 -4.23 -4.67
CA ILE A 63 5.23 -4.09 -3.55
C ILE A 63 5.03 -5.41 -2.81
N ALA A 64 4.78 -5.31 -1.50
CA ALA A 64 4.36 -6.45 -0.69
C ALA A 64 3.27 -6.01 0.31
N ALA A 65 2.51 -6.98 0.81
CA ALA A 65 1.48 -6.76 1.82
C ALA A 65 1.63 -7.79 2.94
N GLY A 66 1.62 -7.31 4.18
CA GLY A 66 1.50 -8.12 5.39
C GLY A 66 0.05 -8.30 5.81
N ARG A 67 -0.17 -8.58 7.10
CA ARG A 67 -1.53 -8.78 7.65
C ARG A 67 -2.37 -7.50 7.60
N SER A 68 -1.77 -6.40 8.05
CA SER A 68 -2.33 -5.04 8.11
C SER A 68 -1.31 -3.98 7.67
N THR A 69 -0.25 -4.38 6.96
CA THR A 69 0.86 -3.50 6.56
C THR A 69 1.12 -3.56 5.07
N GLY A 70 1.45 -2.42 4.46
CA GLY A 70 1.90 -2.32 3.09
C GLY A 70 3.39 -1.99 3.02
N TYR A 71 4.06 -2.49 1.98
CA TYR A 71 5.47 -2.22 1.70
C TYR A 71 5.66 -1.88 0.23
N ALA A 72 6.58 -0.95 -0.04
CA ALA A 72 7.00 -0.58 -1.38
C ALA A 72 8.52 -0.42 -1.45
N VAL A 73 9.13 -0.95 -2.52
CA VAL A 73 10.53 -0.72 -2.86
C VAL A 73 10.57 0.31 -3.98
N LEU A 74 11.30 1.40 -3.77
CA LEU A 74 11.51 2.46 -4.76
C LEU A 74 12.70 2.10 -5.66
N SER A 75 12.76 2.72 -6.85
CA SER A 75 13.83 2.46 -7.83
C SER A 75 15.24 2.81 -7.34
N ASP A 76 15.35 3.64 -6.29
CA ASP A 76 16.61 4.00 -5.64
C ASP A 76 17.02 3.00 -4.53
N GLY A 77 16.22 1.95 -4.29
CA GLY A 77 16.44 0.97 -3.24
C GLY A 77 15.83 1.32 -1.89
N THR A 78 15.21 2.49 -1.74
CA THR A 78 14.50 2.89 -0.52
C THR A 78 13.28 1.99 -0.30
N VAL A 79 13.10 1.51 0.93
CA VAL A 79 11.88 0.78 1.34
C VAL A 79 10.97 1.71 2.14
N ARG A 80 9.69 1.73 1.78
CA ARG A 80 8.63 2.42 2.51
C ARG A 80 7.66 1.39 3.09
N SER A 81 7.22 1.61 4.31
CA SER A 81 6.25 0.80 5.03
C SER A 81 5.12 1.68 5.56
N TRP A 82 3.91 1.12 5.66
CA TRP A 82 2.75 1.80 6.25
C TRP A 82 1.71 0.78 6.77
N GLY A 83 0.68 1.28 7.45
CA GLY A 83 -0.41 0.48 8.00
C GLY A 83 -0.24 0.21 9.50
N GLY A 84 -0.90 -0.85 9.97
CA GLY A 84 -0.95 -1.21 11.38
C GLY A 84 0.44 -1.57 11.88
N ASN A 85 0.96 -0.82 12.85
CA ASN A 85 2.32 -0.97 13.31
C ASN A 85 2.47 -2.11 14.37
N PHE A 86 1.45 -2.95 14.58
CA PHE A 86 1.53 -4.07 15.53
C PHE A 86 2.80 -4.90 15.30
N GLU A 87 3.54 -5.23 16.36
CA GLU A 87 4.83 -5.97 16.30
C GLU A 87 6.02 -5.21 15.66
N SER A 88 6.01 -3.87 15.64
CA SER A 88 7.10 -3.05 15.05
C SER A 88 7.29 -3.29 13.54
N ALA A 89 6.25 -3.74 12.86
CA ALA A 89 6.30 -4.18 11.47
C ALA A 89 6.61 -3.06 10.45
N LEU A 90 6.65 -1.79 10.89
CA LEU A 90 7.07 -0.65 10.08
C LEU A 90 8.59 -0.51 9.97
N GLY A 91 9.37 -1.06 10.90
CA GLY A 91 10.84 -0.97 10.87
C GLY A 91 11.40 0.46 11.02
N ASP A 92 10.58 1.42 11.44
CA ASP A 92 10.95 2.83 11.66
C ASP A 92 11.46 3.10 13.09
N GLY A 93 11.62 2.04 13.90
CA GLY A 93 12.06 2.13 15.29
C GLY A 93 10.95 2.50 16.28
N SER A 94 9.70 2.68 15.83
CA SER A 94 8.56 2.82 16.72
C SER A 94 8.03 1.46 17.15
N THR A 95 8.05 1.21 18.46
CA THR A 95 7.29 0.12 19.10
C THR A 95 6.00 0.70 19.68
N TYR A 96 4.93 -0.10 19.75
CA TYR A 96 3.78 0.24 20.60
C TYR A 96 4.16 0.14 22.07
#